data_AF-A0A7M3P0D3-F1
#
_entry.id   AF-A0A7M3P0D3-F1
#
_cell.length_a   1.000
_cell.length_b   1.000
_cell.length_c   1.000
_cell.angle_alpha   90.00
_cell.angle_beta   90.00
_cell.angle_gamma   90.00
#
_symmetry.space_group_name_H-M   'P 1'
#
loop_
_entity.id
_entity.type
_entity.pdbx_description
1 polymer ?
#
loop_
_entity_poly.entity_id
_entity_poly.type
_entity_poly.pdbx_seq_one_letter_code
_entity_poly.pdbx_strand_id
1 'polypeptide(L)'
;MKPKDADGKSPDKPKDKDGTSADGKPKVDKPKEDGKDPGKPKDQDPTKPKDANKPKDKDGRDAPGKPKDDKDGPGKPRNSKPANKGPGKTKPGPDKAGPGRTKPQVEKDKQKQKEGSQDDLGRRLAIITARIRAKLLPLLDEGGMWESSFDPLLTALKSWHRLTSLRALGDPDVNVVATLNPSSVPVRAKRWRDPQLQQPRIALKQLREDGLPKPDLPAFNGNQASSMEARFLSRSVRNTGAVPGPHSNPPGWAYVTSKGLSKDSAWVRMHLLPEKIGGMASNNNLVPAPGYSVNTPMNNELEKFAYNDIAGKGDMIWYKSVVSFHPLQKDEPGPTGEVLRGFPQQITSSYGEYDHIKGTGKHRGDWKPHTTAKKTKPIGNIRLPSPNEHTLLLINSARAKAIFNHLGGNADPDRPWGQIARYISGLSTSGENRTTTRYGREVPDGHPHYYSVSDVQRYLDTRRASMSDEVRRLVNPALAKLRKLARAGKIDWKN
;
A
#
# COMPACT_ATOMS: atom_id res chain seq x y z
N MET A 1 -79.42 21.07 8.69
CA MET A 1 -79.34 22.53 8.47
C MET A 1 -78.07 22.85 7.68
N LYS A 2 -78.23 23.41 6.47
CA LYS A 2 -77.24 24.21 5.69
C LYS A 2 -76.99 25.56 6.42
N PRO A 3 -76.01 26.46 6.08
CA PRO A 3 -75.46 26.81 4.73
C PRO A 3 -73.93 27.14 4.76
N LYS A 4 -73.19 27.71 3.78
CA LYS A 4 -73.42 28.48 2.52
C LYS A 4 -72.08 28.59 1.74
N ASP A 5 -72.15 28.66 0.41
CA ASP A 5 -71.03 28.95 -0.52
C ASP A 5 -70.67 30.45 -0.59
N ALA A 6 -69.44 30.77 -1.06
CA ALA A 6 -69.12 32.02 -1.76
C ALA A 6 -67.87 31.88 -2.67
N ASP A 7 -68.04 32.37 -3.90
CA ASP A 7 -67.14 32.36 -5.07
C ASP A 7 -65.94 33.33 -5.02
N GLY A 8 -64.92 33.06 -5.86
CA GLY A 8 -64.48 34.06 -6.85
C GLY A 8 -63.01 34.49 -6.95
N LYS A 9 -62.44 34.26 -8.16
CA LYS A 9 -61.40 35.02 -8.92
C LYS A 9 -59.88 34.91 -8.59
N SER A 10 -59.13 34.40 -9.57
CA SER A 10 -57.73 34.77 -9.95
C SER A 10 -57.74 36.07 -10.79
N PRO A 11 -56.63 36.81 -11.05
CA PRO A 11 -55.31 36.41 -11.61
C PRO A 11 -54.11 37.10 -10.87
N ASP A 12 -52.80 36.94 -11.12
CA ASP A 12 -52.05 37.22 -12.35
C ASP A 12 -50.57 36.78 -12.27
N LYS A 13 -49.99 36.56 -13.46
CA LYS A 13 -48.58 36.23 -13.77
C LYS A 13 -47.77 37.51 -14.01
N PRO A 14 -46.44 37.53 -13.77
CA PRO A 14 -45.55 38.40 -14.53
C PRO A 14 -44.88 37.66 -15.70
N LYS A 15 -44.90 38.34 -16.84
CA LYS A 15 -44.36 37.99 -18.16
C LYS A 15 -43.01 38.68 -18.39
N ASP A 16 -42.12 37.96 -19.07
CA ASP A 16 -41.06 38.32 -20.03
C ASP A 16 -40.68 39.80 -20.26
N LYS A 17 -39.37 40.05 -20.40
CA LYS A 17 -38.81 40.84 -21.51
C LYS A 17 -37.44 40.32 -21.95
N ASP A 18 -37.41 39.75 -23.16
CA ASP A 18 -36.28 39.72 -24.08
C ASP A 18 -35.98 41.12 -24.63
N GLY A 19 -34.72 41.36 -25.02
CA GLY A 19 -34.31 42.55 -25.76
C GLY A 19 -32.80 42.62 -26.02
N THR A 20 -32.40 42.36 -27.26
CA THR A 20 -31.06 42.05 -27.78
C THR A 20 -30.21 43.28 -28.16
N SER A 21 -28.88 43.05 -28.24
CA SER A 21 -27.87 43.66 -29.13
C SER A 21 -27.34 45.08 -28.88
N ALA A 22 -26.02 45.19 -28.61
CA ALA A 22 -24.98 45.59 -29.58
C ALA A 22 -23.72 46.17 -28.91
N ASP A 23 -22.56 45.79 -29.46
CA ASP A 23 -21.28 46.52 -29.56
C ASP A 23 -20.59 47.15 -28.34
N GLY A 24 -19.31 46.80 -28.16
CA GLY A 24 -18.36 47.64 -27.43
C GLY A 24 -17.13 46.93 -26.87
N LYS A 25 -16.10 46.75 -27.69
CA LYS A 25 -14.71 46.48 -27.26
C LYS A 25 -14.22 47.57 -26.28
N PRO A 26 -13.56 47.22 -25.16
CA PRO A 26 -12.61 48.12 -24.52
C PRO A 26 -11.18 47.77 -24.95
N LYS A 27 -10.51 48.74 -25.58
CA LYS A 27 -9.06 48.81 -25.73
C LYS A 27 -8.42 48.93 -24.35
N VAL A 28 -7.36 48.19 -24.09
CA VAL A 28 -6.43 48.48 -22.98
C VAL A 28 -5.16 49.06 -23.59
N ASP A 29 -4.83 50.24 -23.09
CA ASP A 29 -3.74 51.09 -23.52
C ASP A 29 -2.36 50.54 -23.12
N LYS A 30 -1.42 50.74 -24.04
CA LYS A 30 0.03 50.72 -23.83
C LYS A 30 0.47 51.95 -23.03
N PRO A 31 1.58 51.84 -22.29
CA PRO A 31 2.59 52.88 -22.27
C PRO A 31 3.78 52.50 -23.17
N LYS A 32 4.18 53.43 -24.04
CA LYS A 32 5.51 53.51 -24.65
C LYS A 32 6.39 54.36 -23.72
N GLU A 33 7.65 53.97 -23.58
CA GLU A 33 8.76 54.92 -23.63
C GLU A 33 9.95 54.28 -24.36
N ASP A 34 10.48 55.07 -25.28
CA ASP A 34 11.65 54.88 -26.14
C ASP A 34 12.94 54.94 -25.29
N GLY A 35 14.14 54.46 -25.66
CA GLY A 35 14.70 53.97 -26.90
C GLY A 35 16.25 54.03 -26.81
N LYS A 36 16.91 53.46 -27.83
CA LYS A 36 18.34 53.55 -28.25
C LYS A 36 19.32 52.42 -27.83
N ASP A 37 19.36 51.37 -28.67
CA ASP A 37 20.44 50.97 -29.64
C ASP A 37 21.94 51.18 -29.31
N PRO A 38 22.89 50.60 -30.09
CA PRO A 38 22.88 49.36 -30.91
C PRO A 38 24.17 48.52 -30.76
N GLY A 39 24.23 47.26 -31.23
CA GLY A 39 25.54 46.63 -31.47
C GLY A 39 25.63 45.13 -31.74
N LYS A 40 25.75 44.80 -33.03
CA LYS A 40 26.58 43.73 -33.63
C LYS A 40 26.05 42.28 -33.76
N PRO A 41 26.52 41.53 -34.78
CA PRO A 41 25.66 40.94 -35.80
C PRO A 41 25.72 39.40 -35.86
N LYS A 42 24.74 38.82 -36.56
CA LYS A 42 24.81 37.44 -37.07
C LYS A 42 25.72 37.40 -38.29
N ASP A 43 26.70 36.50 -38.29
CA ASP A 43 27.37 36.03 -39.50
C ASP A 43 27.17 34.52 -39.67
N GLN A 44 26.84 34.16 -40.90
CA GLN A 44 26.78 32.81 -41.44
C GLN A 44 28.17 32.36 -41.95
N ASP A 45 28.34 31.04 -42.00
CA ASP A 45 29.40 30.19 -42.58
C ASP A 45 30.45 30.78 -43.53
N PRO A 46 31.69 30.24 -43.51
CA PRO A 46 32.10 29.41 -44.66
C PRO A 46 33.10 28.25 -44.39
N THR A 47 32.83 27.11 -45.03
CA THR A 47 33.74 26.18 -45.77
C THR A 47 35.21 25.87 -45.35
N LYS A 48 35.49 24.55 -45.21
CA LYS A 48 36.69 23.74 -45.63
C LYS A 48 38.06 23.93 -44.92
N PRO A 49 39.03 22.95 -44.95
CA PRO A 49 39.35 22.01 -46.04
C PRO A 49 39.58 20.51 -45.69
N LYS A 50 39.70 19.73 -46.79
CA LYS A 50 40.09 18.32 -46.92
C LYS A 50 41.61 18.14 -46.71
N ASP A 51 42.03 16.97 -46.24
CA ASP A 51 42.92 16.03 -46.97
C ASP A 51 43.09 14.74 -46.13
N ALA A 52 42.85 13.54 -46.66
CA ALA A 52 43.60 12.76 -47.66
C ALA A 52 44.68 11.87 -47.02
N ASN A 53 44.31 10.64 -46.70
CA ASN A 53 45.11 9.49 -47.08
C ASN A 53 44.30 8.18 -47.14
N LYS A 54 44.49 7.52 -48.29
CA LYS A 54 44.04 6.23 -48.85
C LYS A 54 44.24 4.98 -47.96
N PRO A 55 43.86 3.75 -48.39
CA PRO A 55 43.03 3.35 -49.55
C PRO A 55 41.90 2.33 -49.22
N LYS A 56 40.96 2.22 -50.16
CA LYS A 56 40.09 1.06 -50.39
C LYS A 56 40.90 -0.01 -51.13
N ASP A 57 40.76 -1.27 -50.71
CA ASP A 57 40.80 -2.42 -51.61
C ASP A 57 39.54 -3.25 -51.47
N LYS A 58 39.06 -3.69 -52.63
CA LYS A 58 37.95 -4.60 -52.85
C LYS A 58 38.47 -6.04 -52.93
N ASP A 59 37.49 -6.93 -52.90
CA ASP A 59 37.48 -8.27 -53.47
C ASP A 59 38.03 -9.42 -52.63
N GLY A 60 37.10 -10.32 -52.32
CA GLY A 60 37.36 -11.72 -52.63
C GLY A 60 37.33 -12.68 -51.46
N ARG A 61 36.28 -13.50 -51.49
CA ARG A 61 36.33 -14.96 -51.33
C ARG A 61 36.20 -15.58 -49.93
N ASP A 62 35.24 -16.50 -49.93
CA ASP A 62 35.25 -17.83 -49.34
C ASP A 62 35.04 -17.99 -47.84
N ALA A 63 33.78 -18.31 -47.54
CA ALA A 63 33.34 -18.99 -46.34
C ALA A 63 34.02 -20.36 -46.16
N PRO A 64 34.28 -20.79 -44.92
CA PRO A 64 34.29 -22.18 -44.54
C PRO A 64 33.02 -22.52 -43.77
N GLY A 65 32.27 -23.49 -44.32
CA GLY A 65 31.01 -23.97 -43.82
C GLY A 65 31.10 -24.62 -42.44
N LYS A 66 30.00 -24.50 -41.68
CA LYS A 66 29.75 -25.35 -40.51
C LYS A 66 29.36 -26.76 -40.97
N PRO A 67 29.92 -27.82 -40.36
CA PRO A 67 29.53 -29.19 -40.64
C PRO A 67 28.07 -29.45 -40.26
N LYS A 68 27.37 -30.17 -41.14
CA LYS A 68 26.11 -30.86 -40.83
C LYS A 68 26.48 -32.21 -40.24
N ASP A 69 25.98 -32.51 -39.05
CA ASP A 69 26.00 -33.87 -38.54
C ASP A 69 24.79 -34.65 -39.04
N ASP A 70 25.11 -35.83 -39.54
CA ASP A 70 24.25 -36.81 -40.17
C ASP A 70 23.39 -37.60 -39.17
N LYS A 71 22.33 -38.17 -39.75
CA LYS A 71 21.36 -39.07 -39.14
C LYS A 71 21.89 -40.49 -39.08
N ASP A 72 21.54 -41.21 -38.02
CA ASP A 72 21.18 -42.64 -37.95
C ASP A 72 20.71 -42.91 -36.51
N GLY A 73 19.55 -43.50 -36.14
CA GLY A 73 18.44 -44.25 -36.73
C GLY A 73 17.48 -44.56 -35.54
N PRO A 74 16.69 -45.65 -35.48
CA PRO A 74 15.90 -46.35 -36.49
C PRO A 74 14.38 -46.18 -36.27
N GLY A 75 13.59 -46.54 -37.28
CA GLY A 75 12.17 -46.24 -37.40
C GLY A 75 11.20 -46.96 -36.46
N LYS A 76 9.99 -46.39 -36.38
CA LYS A 76 8.76 -47.09 -35.95
C LYS A 76 7.56 -46.66 -36.81
N PRO A 77 6.57 -47.56 -36.96
CA PRO A 77 5.80 -47.68 -38.19
C PRO A 77 4.60 -46.73 -38.31
N ARG A 78 4.28 -46.40 -39.57
CA ARG A 78 3.02 -45.82 -40.04
C ARG A 78 1.85 -46.65 -39.56
N ASN A 79 0.88 -46.02 -38.88
CA ASN A 79 -0.45 -46.58 -38.72
C ASN A 79 -1.52 -45.63 -39.28
N SER A 80 -2.14 -46.11 -40.36
CA SER A 80 -3.56 -46.03 -40.72
C SER A 80 -4.28 -44.68 -40.67
N LYS A 81 -4.48 -44.11 -41.86
CA LYS A 81 -5.69 -43.36 -42.24
C LYS A 81 -6.94 -44.21 -41.95
N PRO A 82 -8.01 -43.61 -41.41
CA PRO A 82 -9.37 -43.99 -41.78
C PRO A 82 -9.97 -42.94 -42.72
N ALA A 83 -10.35 -43.41 -43.91
CA ALA A 83 -11.28 -42.72 -44.79
C ALA A 83 -12.72 -42.81 -44.23
N ASN A 84 -13.59 -41.96 -44.78
CA ASN A 84 -15.06 -41.92 -44.66
C ASN A 84 -15.66 -41.09 -43.50
N LYS A 85 -15.94 -39.81 -43.82
CA LYS A 85 -17.10 -39.08 -43.28
C LYS A 85 -17.90 -38.53 -44.45
N GLY A 86 -19.14 -39.00 -44.58
CA GLY A 86 -20.08 -38.66 -45.64
C GLY A 86 -20.60 -37.20 -45.59
N PRO A 87 -21.43 -36.82 -46.58
CA PRO A 87 -21.93 -35.46 -46.71
C PRO A 87 -23.01 -35.19 -45.66
N GLY A 88 -22.93 -34.04 -44.98
CA GLY A 88 -24.04 -33.55 -44.13
C GLY A 88 -23.76 -33.36 -42.63
N LYS A 89 -22.54 -32.99 -42.21
CA LYS A 89 -22.31 -32.46 -40.84
C LYS A 89 -21.85 -31.00 -40.87
N THR A 90 -22.70 -30.13 -40.34
CA THR A 90 -22.44 -28.72 -40.06
C THR A 90 -21.15 -28.57 -39.24
N LYS A 91 -20.28 -27.66 -39.69
CA LYS A 91 -19.03 -27.32 -39.00
C LYS A 91 -19.32 -26.91 -37.56
N PRO A 92 -18.68 -27.50 -36.53
CA PRO A 92 -18.72 -26.97 -35.18
C PRO A 92 -18.07 -25.58 -35.16
N GLY A 93 -18.77 -24.59 -34.61
CA GLY A 93 -18.25 -23.24 -34.41
C GLY A 93 -16.98 -23.24 -33.55
N PRO A 94 -16.07 -22.27 -33.75
CA PRO A 94 -14.75 -22.26 -33.13
C PRO A 94 -14.79 -21.72 -31.69
N ASP A 95 -15.52 -22.37 -30.79
CA ASP A 95 -15.65 -21.95 -29.38
C ASP A 95 -14.99 -22.94 -28.41
N LYS A 96 -13.80 -23.45 -28.76
CA LYS A 96 -12.93 -24.13 -27.78
C LYS A 96 -11.57 -23.45 -27.71
N ALA A 97 -11.50 -22.47 -26.83
CA ALA A 97 -10.27 -21.89 -26.32
C ALA A 97 -9.50 -22.95 -25.52
N GLY A 98 -8.55 -23.63 -26.18
CA GLY A 98 -7.59 -24.49 -25.50
C GLY A 98 -6.57 -23.68 -24.68
N PRO A 99 -5.99 -24.28 -23.63
CA PRO A 99 -4.95 -23.65 -22.82
C PRO A 99 -3.68 -23.51 -23.67
N GLY A 100 -3.38 -22.29 -24.12
CA GLY A 100 -2.20 -22.01 -24.93
C GLY A 100 -2.39 -20.95 -26.02
N ARG A 101 -3.63 -20.54 -26.33
CA ARG A 101 -3.85 -19.42 -27.25
C ARG A 101 -3.42 -18.12 -26.57
N THR A 102 -2.48 -17.40 -27.18
CA THR A 102 -2.00 -16.09 -26.74
C THR A 102 -3.21 -15.17 -26.54
N LYS A 103 -3.39 -14.65 -25.33
CA LYS A 103 -4.47 -13.71 -25.01
C LYS A 103 -4.55 -12.59 -26.07
N PRO A 104 -5.77 -12.15 -26.47
CA PRO A 104 -5.94 -11.04 -27.39
C PRO A 104 -5.16 -9.81 -26.92
N GLN A 105 -4.60 -9.04 -27.85
CA GLN A 105 -3.79 -7.83 -27.58
C GLN A 105 -4.49 -6.90 -26.57
N VAL A 106 -5.80 -6.72 -26.72
CA VAL A 106 -6.65 -5.89 -25.85
C VAL A 106 -6.66 -6.37 -24.39
N GLU A 107 -6.63 -7.68 -24.13
CA GLU A 107 -6.51 -8.21 -22.77
C GLU A 107 -5.11 -8.03 -22.19
N LYS A 108 -4.06 -8.18 -23.01
CA LYS A 108 -2.68 -7.90 -22.60
C LYS A 108 -2.51 -6.42 -22.24
N ASP A 109 -3.10 -5.51 -23.01
CA ASP A 109 -3.00 -4.07 -22.76
C ASP A 109 -3.79 -3.65 -21.52
N LYS A 110 -4.98 -4.21 -21.30
CA LYS A 110 -5.73 -4.03 -20.04
C LYS A 110 -4.97 -4.59 -18.83
N GLN A 111 -4.29 -5.71 -18.99
CA GLN A 111 -3.48 -6.30 -17.92
C GLN A 111 -2.24 -5.42 -17.62
N LYS A 112 -1.55 -4.90 -18.64
CA LYS A 112 -0.45 -3.93 -18.48
C LYS A 112 -0.90 -2.63 -17.80
N GLN A 113 -2.08 -2.12 -18.12
CA GLN A 113 -2.64 -0.92 -17.48
C GLN A 113 -2.92 -1.16 -15.99
N LYS A 114 -3.50 -2.31 -15.62
CA LYS A 114 -3.73 -2.67 -14.22
C LYS A 114 -2.42 -2.86 -13.45
N GLU A 115 -1.46 -3.57 -14.03
CA GLU A 115 -0.12 -3.78 -13.43
C GLU A 115 0.71 -2.48 -13.29
N GLY A 116 0.32 -1.41 -13.99
CA GLY A 116 0.95 -0.09 -13.92
C GLY A 116 0.30 0.87 -12.92
N SER A 117 -0.76 0.48 -12.20
CA SER A 117 -1.38 1.34 -11.20
C SER A 117 -0.39 1.67 -10.06
N GLN A 118 -0.39 2.91 -9.55
CA GLN A 118 0.55 3.33 -8.50
C GLN A 118 0.42 2.47 -7.23
N ASP A 119 -0.79 2.05 -6.88
CA ASP A 119 -1.06 1.18 -5.72
C ASP A 119 -0.43 -0.21 -5.88
N ASP A 120 -0.52 -0.81 -7.07
CA ASP A 120 0.08 -2.12 -7.34
C ASP A 120 1.61 -2.02 -7.40
N LEU A 121 2.15 -0.93 -7.98
CA LEU A 121 3.58 -0.64 -7.94
C LEU A 121 4.09 -0.44 -6.51
N GLY A 122 3.34 0.24 -5.65
CA GLY A 122 3.65 0.41 -4.23
C GLY A 122 3.70 -0.91 -3.46
N ARG A 123 2.69 -1.77 -3.63
CA ARG A 123 2.67 -3.12 -3.02
C ARG A 123 3.81 -3.99 -3.52
N ARG A 124 4.06 -3.97 -4.83
CA ARG A 124 5.16 -4.71 -5.45
C ARG A 124 6.52 -4.22 -4.94
N LEU A 125 6.69 -2.91 -4.84
CA LEU A 125 7.90 -2.30 -4.28
C LEU A 125 8.10 -2.72 -2.82
N ALA A 126 7.06 -2.76 -2.00
CA ALA A 126 7.16 -3.21 -0.61
C ALA A 126 7.67 -4.66 -0.51
N ILE A 127 7.14 -5.57 -1.33
CA ILE A 127 7.59 -6.98 -1.38
C ILE A 127 9.05 -7.08 -1.84
N ILE A 128 9.43 -6.34 -2.89
CA ILE A 128 10.81 -6.31 -3.39
C ILE A 128 11.75 -5.74 -2.33
N THR A 129 11.36 -4.64 -1.69
CA THR A 129 12.11 -3.97 -0.61
C THR A 129 12.38 -4.94 0.54
N ALA A 130 11.38 -5.70 0.97
CA ALA A 130 11.54 -6.71 2.02
C ALA A 130 12.55 -7.80 1.63
N ARG A 131 12.55 -8.27 0.38
CA ARG A 131 13.50 -9.27 -0.13
C ARG A 131 14.93 -8.72 -0.22
N ILE A 132 15.09 -7.50 -0.71
CA ILE A 132 16.38 -6.80 -0.77
C ILE A 132 16.92 -6.64 0.64
N ARG A 133 16.09 -6.17 1.57
CA ARG A 133 16.43 -6.00 2.98
C ARG A 133 16.89 -7.32 3.62
N ALA A 134 16.15 -8.41 3.41
CA ALA A 134 16.52 -9.73 3.92
C ALA A 134 17.88 -10.23 3.41
N LYS A 135 18.28 -9.86 2.18
CA LYS A 135 19.60 -10.19 1.61
C LYS A 135 20.71 -9.27 2.12
N LEU A 136 20.45 -7.97 2.20
CA LEU A 136 21.46 -6.97 2.55
C LEU A 136 21.77 -6.93 4.05
N LEU A 137 20.77 -7.15 4.93
CA LEU A 137 20.98 -7.01 6.36
C LEU A 137 22.12 -7.92 6.90
N PRO A 138 22.16 -9.23 6.60
CA PRO A 138 23.24 -10.10 7.09
C PRO A 138 24.62 -9.68 6.57
N LEU A 139 24.70 -9.25 5.31
CA LEU A 139 25.96 -8.84 4.67
C LEU A 139 26.53 -7.53 5.22
N LEU A 140 25.67 -6.69 5.79
CA LEU A 140 26.06 -5.39 6.33
C LEU A 140 26.20 -5.39 7.86
N ASP A 141 25.79 -6.46 8.55
CA ASP A 141 25.84 -6.53 10.03
C ASP A 141 27.26 -6.82 10.53
N GLU A 142 27.86 -7.91 10.07
CA GLU A 142 29.19 -8.38 10.51
C GLU A 142 30.30 -7.81 9.63
N GLY A 143 31.10 -6.88 10.18
CA GLY A 143 32.23 -6.24 9.49
C GLY A 143 31.84 -5.25 8.39
N GLY A 144 30.63 -5.34 7.84
CA GLY A 144 30.20 -4.54 6.70
C GLY A 144 30.84 -4.99 5.39
N MET A 145 30.33 -4.45 4.28
CA MET A 145 30.77 -4.79 2.93
C MET A 145 31.62 -3.67 2.34
N TRP A 146 32.68 -4.00 1.60
CA TRP A 146 33.42 -3.00 0.83
C TRP A 146 32.52 -2.32 -0.20
N GLU A 147 32.62 -0.99 -0.35
CA GLU A 147 31.77 -0.25 -1.30
C GLU A 147 31.93 -0.74 -2.74
N SER A 148 33.15 -1.12 -3.12
CA SER A 148 33.47 -1.75 -4.41
C SER A 148 32.76 -3.08 -4.67
N SER A 149 32.35 -3.80 -3.62
CA SER A 149 31.52 -5.01 -3.72
C SER A 149 30.03 -4.70 -3.57
N PHE A 150 29.70 -3.65 -2.81
CA PHE A 150 28.34 -3.25 -2.52
C PHE A 150 27.61 -2.68 -3.75
N ASP A 151 28.26 -1.81 -4.52
CA ASP A 151 27.65 -1.21 -5.71
C ASP A 151 27.32 -2.22 -6.82
N PRO A 152 28.21 -3.18 -7.16
CA PRO A 152 27.86 -4.28 -8.07
C PRO A 152 26.72 -5.14 -7.53
N LEU A 153 26.67 -5.42 -6.22
CA LEU A 153 25.57 -6.16 -5.61
C LEU A 153 24.23 -5.42 -5.77
N LEU A 154 24.19 -4.10 -5.52
CA LEU A 154 22.99 -3.29 -5.74
C LEU A 154 22.59 -3.29 -7.23
N THR A 155 23.55 -3.24 -8.15
CA THR A 155 23.30 -3.34 -9.59
C THR A 155 22.68 -4.68 -9.98
N ALA A 156 23.20 -5.78 -9.43
CA ALA A 156 22.64 -7.11 -9.64
C ALA A 156 21.21 -7.22 -9.07
N LEU A 157 20.98 -6.74 -7.84
CA LEU A 157 19.66 -6.74 -7.21
C LEU A 157 18.64 -5.86 -7.96
N LYS A 158 19.08 -4.70 -8.49
CA LYS A 158 18.28 -3.83 -9.37
C LYS A 158 17.77 -4.63 -10.57
N SER A 159 18.68 -5.28 -11.28
CA SER A 159 18.37 -6.07 -12.48
C SER A 159 17.45 -7.24 -12.15
N TRP A 160 17.79 -8.02 -11.12
CA TRP A 160 17.03 -9.19 -10.67
C TRP A 160 15.58 -8.85 -10.33
N HIS A 161 15.35 -7.74 -9.63
CA HIS A 161 14.01 -7.30 -9.23
C HIS A 161 13.32 -6.37 -10.23
N ARG A 162 13.98 -6.05 -11.36
CA ARG A 162 13.50 -5.13 -12.40
C ARG A 162 13.09 -3.76 -11.82
N LEU A 163 13.91 -3.23 -10.91
CA LEU A 163 13.71 -1.89 -10.36
C LEU A 163 14.17 -0.81 -11.35
N THR A 164 13.49 0.32 -11.35
CA THR A 164 13.93 1.52 -12.10
C THR A 164 15.27 2.01 -11.57
N SER A 165 15.43 2.04 -10.23
CA SER A 165 16.71 2.32 -9.59
C SER A 165 16.87 1.56 -8.27
N LEU A 166 18.10 1.18 -7.94
CA LEU A 166 18.51 0.73 -6.62
C LEU A 166 19.92 1.28 -6.41
N ARG A 167 20.08 2.19 -5.46
CA ARG A 167 21.34 2.93 -5.27
C ARG A 167 21.52 3.35 -3.82
N ALA A 168 22.78 3.41 -3.40
CA ALA A 168 23.21 3.95 -2.12
C ALA A 168 23.30 5.49 -2.22
N LEU A 169 22.60 6.23 -1.35
CA LEU A 169 22.62 7.69 -1.32
C LEU A 169 23.03 8.20 0.07
N GLY A 170 23.96 9.16 0.11
CA GLY A 170 24.41 9.85 1.32
C GLY A 170 25.86 9.56 1.72
N ASP A 171 26.40 10.38 2.62
CA ASP A 171 27.73 10.26 3.24
C ASP A 171 27.73 11.05 4.57
N PRO A 172 28.12 10.47 5.73
CA PRO A 172 28.42 9.06 5.95
C PRO A 172 27.15 8.20 6.06
N ASP A 173 25.97 8.78 6.31
CA ASP A 173 24.72 8.03 6.41
C ASP A 173 24.22 7.61 5.03
N VAL A 174 24.30 6.31 4.74
CA VAL A 174 23.93 5.71 3.45
C VAL A 174 22.52 5.14 3.51
N ASN A 175 21.63 5.67 2.66
CA ASN A 175 20.30 5.13 2.43
C ASN A 175 20.32 4.33 1.13
N VAL A 176 20.03 3.03 1.20
CA VAL A 176 19.76 2.23 0.00
C VAL A 176 18.35 2.58 -0.45
N VAL A 177 18.20 3.25 -1.59
CA VAL A 177 16.91 3.69 -2.13
C VAL A 177 16.53 2.82 -3.33
N ALA A 178 15.38 2.14 -3.22
CA ALA A 178 14.76 1.35 -4.26
C ALA A 178 13.61 2.12 -4.92
N THR A 179 13.59 2.21 -6.25
CA THR A 179 12.56 2.93 -7.01
C THR A 179 11.92 2.02 -8.05
N LEU A 180 10.59 1.95 -8.03
CA LEU A 180 9.73 1.35 -9.06
C LEU A 180 8.65 2.35 -9.53
N ASN A 181 8.77 3.62 -9.11
CA ASN A 181 7.78 4.69 -9.25
C ASN A 181 6.47 4.36 -8.49
N PRO A 182 6.51 4.18 -7.14
CA PRO A 182 7.14 5.04 -6.12
C PRO A 182 8.58 4.64 -5.68
N SER A 183 9.12 5.31 -4.65
CA SER A 183 10.44 5.01 -4.02
C SER A 183 10.29 4.52 -2.57
N SER A 184 11.24 3.69 -2.12
CA SER A 184 11.31 3.10 -0.78
C SER A 184 12.77 2.97 -0.32
N VAL A 185 13.02 2.94 0.99
CA VAL A 185 14.37 2.81 1.56
C VAL A 185 14.49 1.46 2.27
N PRO A 186 14.90 0.37 1.59
CA PRO A 186 15.05 -0.95 2.19
C PRO A 186 16.04 -1.04 3.35
N VAL A 187 17.14 -0.31 3.28
CA VAL A 187 18.24 -0.40 4.28
C VAL A 187 18.84 0.98 4.51
N ARG A 188 19.19 1.26 5.76
CA ARG A 188 20.04 2.39 6.16
C ARG A 188 21.33 1.82 6.75
N ALA A 189 22.46 2.31 6.28
CA ALA A 189 23.79 1.93 6.72
C ALA A 189 24.67 3.18 6.92
N LYS A 190 25.89 3.01 7.39
CA LYS A 190 26.92 4.06 7.34
C LYS A 190 28.06 3.65 6.43
N ARG A 191 28.57 4.60 5.66
CA ARG A 191 29.86 4.55 4.99
C ARG A 191 30.92 4.88 6.02
N TRP A 192 31.70 3.87 6.37
CA TRP A 192 32.83 3.99 7.27
C TRP A 192 34.13 4.09 6.45
N ARG A 193 34.89 5.14 6.72
CA ARG A 193 36.23 5.36 6.17
C ARG A 193 37.23 5.12 7.29
N ASP A 194 37.96 4.02 7.22
CA ASP A 194 39.11 3.77 8.07
C ASP A 194 40.33 4.45 7.42
N PRO A 195 41.04 5.37 8.10
CA PRO A 195 42.23 6.02 7.54
C PRO A 195 43.31 5.04 7.06
N GLN A 196 43.34 3.81 7.61
CA GLN A 196 44.30 2.78 7.21
C GLN A 196 43.84 1.95 6.01
N LEU A 197 42.55 2.01 5.64
CA LEU A 197 41.98 1.24 4.53
C LEU A 197 41.72 2.18 3.35
N GLN A 198 42.22 1.83 2.16
CA GLN A 198 42.05 2.67 0.98
C GLN A 198 40.60 2.78 0.49
N GLN A 199 39.71 1.86 0.91
CA GLN A 199 38.33 1.84 0.45
C GLN A 199 37.34 1.94 1.63
N PRO A 200 36.24 2.71 1.45
CA PRO A 200 35.17 2.74 2.44
C PRO A 200 34.43 1.40 2.52
N ARG A 201 33.88 1.11 3.70
CA ARG A 201 32.97 -0.01 3.96
C ARG A 201 31.57 0.50 4.28
N ILE A 202 30.55 -0.19 3.81
CA ILE A 202 29.16 0.05 4.16
C ILE A 202 28.77 -0.94 5.27
N ALA A 203 28.36 -0.44 6.43
CA ALA A 203 28.03 -1.28 7.59
C ALA A 203 26.78 -0.78 8.33
N LEU A 204 26.01 -1.70 8.92
CA LEU A 204 24.87 -1.39 9.78
C LEU A 204 25.30 -1.01 11.21
N LYS A 205 26.41 -1.58 11.68
CA LYS A 205 26.81 -1.54 13.10
C LYS A 205 26.89 -0.12 13.65
N GLN A 206 27.41 0.83 12.88
CA GLN A 206 27.53 2.24 13.30
C GLN A 206 26.20 3.02 13.27
N LEU A 207 25.16 2.48 12.64
CA LEU A 207 23.80 3.05 12.67
C LEU A 207 23.00 2.48 13.86
N ARG A 208 23.37 1.29 14.35
CA ARG A 208 22.85 0.69 15.60
C ARG A 208 23.53 1.24 16.86
N GLU A 209 24.79 1.67 16.76
CA GLU A 209 25.50 2.35 17.84
C GLU A 209 25.04 3.82 17.92
N ASP A 210 23.81 4.04 18.37
CA ASP A 210 23.31 5.36 18.77
C ASP A 210 23.90 5.83 20.11
N GLY A 211 24.78 5.02 20.72
CA GLY A 211 25.36 5.27 22.03
C GLY A 211 24.41 4.95 23.18
N LEU A 212 23.27 4.31 22.90
CA LEU A 212 22.28 3.90 23.89
C LEU A 212 22.43 2.40 24.21
N PRO A 213 21.79 1.92 25.29
CA PRO A 213 21.83 0.51 25.65
C PRO A 213 21.16 -0.32 24.55
N LYS A 214 21.65 -1.55 24.33
CA LYS A 214 21.01 -2.47 23.38
C LYS A 214 19.55 -2.70 23.75
N PRO A 215 18.62 -2.66 22.77
CA PRO A 215 17.21 -2.89 22.99
C PRO A 215 17.00 -4.27 23.61
N ASP A 216 16.07 -4.34 24.56
CA ASP A 216 15.63 -5.57 25.19
C ASP A 216 14.36 -6.03 24.49
N LEU A 217 14.54 -6.86 23.47
CA LEU A 217 13.43 -7.42 22.70
C LEU A 217 12.98 -8.74 23.32
N PRO A 218 11.67 -9.03 23.28
CA PRO A 218 11.14 -10.31 23.75
C PRO A 218 11.61 -11.44 22.83
N ALA A 219 11.65 -12.66 23.37
CA ALA A 219 11.92 -13.84 22.56
C ALA A 219 10.74 -14.09 21.60
N PHE A 220 11.01 -14.10 20.29
CA PHE A 220 10.01 -14.37 19.26
C PHE A 220 9.95 -15.86 18.93
N ASN A 221 8.76 -16.47 19.03
CA ASN A 221 8.57 -17.92 18.87
C ASN A 221 7.17 -18.28 18.35
N GLY A 222 6.92 -19.59 18.23
CA GLY A 222 5.68 -20.14 17.65
C GLY A 222 4.47 -20.16 18.60
N ASN A 223 4.63 -19.84 19.87
CA ASN A 223 3.58 -19.97 20.89
C ASN A 223 2.64 -18.76 20.87
N GLN A 224 1.56 -18.79 21.66
CA GLN A 224 0.74 -17.60 21.90
C GLN A 224 1.26 -16.84 23.12
N ALA A 225 1.30 -15.51 23.07
CA ALA A 225 1.59 -14.69 24.25
C ALA A 225 0.36 -13.88 24.68
N SER A 226 0.13 -13.78 25.99
CA SER A 226 -0.81 -12.86 26.62
C SER A 226 -0.18 -11.49 26.91
N SER A 227 1.15 -11.38 26.82
CA SER A 227 1.85 -10.12 26.98
C SER A 227 3.11 -10.07 26.12
N MET A 228 3.43 -8.88 25.63
CA MET A 228 4.66 -8.58 24.90
C MET A 228 5.25 -7.31 25.49
N GLU A 229 6.49 -7.35 25.96
CA GLU A 229 7.19 -6.18 26.50
C GLU A 229 8.55 -6.05 25.82
N ALA A 230 8.88 -4.83 25.42
CA ALA A 230 10.17 -4.49 24.87
C ALA A 230 10.67 -3.20 25.53
N ARG A 231 11.94 -3.19 25.90
CA ARG A 231 12.56 -2.09 26.67
C ARG A 231 13.75 -1.53 25.92
N PHE A 232 14.14 -0.31 26.28
CA PHE A 232 15.28 0.37 25.69
C PHE A 232 15.18 0.47 24.15
N LEU A 233 13.96 0.66 23.63
CA LEU A 233 13.73 0.82 22.20
C LEU A 233 14.19 2.22 21.79
N SER A 234 15.13 2.28 20.86
CA SER A 234 15.71 3.53 20.38
C SER A 234 15.65 3.61 18.86
N ARG A 235 16.31 4.61 18.27
CA ARG A 235 16.45 4.72 16.81
C ARG A 235 16.99 3.43 16.17
N SER A 236 17.79 2.66 16.90
CA SER A 236 18.40 1.39 16.44
C SER A 236 17.39 0.32 16.01
N VAL A 237 16.16 0.33 16.55
CA VAL A 237 15.11 -0.66 16.20
C VAL A 237 14.11 -0.15 15.15
N ARG A 238 14.27 1.08 14.65
CA ARG A 238 13.31 1.64 13.69
C ARG A 238 13.31 0.84 12.40
N ASN A 239 12.12 0.37 12.05
CA ASN A 239 11.87 -0.48 10.88
C ASN A 239 12.75 -1.73 10.87
N THR A 240 13.12 -2.28 12.03
CA THR A 240 13.86 -3.54 12.10
C THR A 240 12.97 -4.78 12.14
N GLY A 241 11.67 -4.62 12.39
CA GLY A 241 10.71 -5.72 12.40
C GLY A 241 10.41 -6.34 11.04
N ALA A 242 9.48 -7.30 11.03
CA ALA A 242 9.11 -8.09 9.86
C ALA A 242 7.59 -8.09 9.62
N VAL A 243 7.18 -7.93 8.36
CA VAL A 243 5.78 -8.05 7.92
C VAL A 243 5.31 -9.51 8.03
N PRO A 244 4.05 -9.80 8.42
CA PRO A 244 3.53 -11.16 8.46
C PRO A 244 3.54 -11.85 7.10
N GLY A 245 4.23 -12.98 7.03
CA GLY A 245 4.31 -13.81 5.82
C GLY A 245 3.25 -14.92 5.79
N PRO A 246 3.23 -15.75 4.72
CA PRO A 246 2.32 -16.91 4.62
C PRO A 246 2.48 -17.94 5.76
N HIS A 247 3.68 -18.02 6.35
CA HIS A 247 3.99 -18.94 7.44
C HIS A 247 3.71 -18.37 8.84
N SER A 248 3.41 -17.07 8.94
CA SER A 248 3.05 -16.41 10.20
C SER A 248 1.56 -16.66 10.47
N ASN A 249 1.24 -17.70 11.23
CA ASN A 249 -0.14 -18.14 11.44
C ASN A 249 -0.43 -18.18 12.94
N PRO A 250 -0.75 -17.02 13.56
CA PRO A 250 -1.10 -16.99 14.97
C PRO A 250 -2.35 -17.85 15.22
N PRO A 251 -2.56 -18.34 16.45
CA PRO A 251 -3.77 -19.07 16.80
C PRO A 251 -5.04 -18.31 16.36
N GLY A 252 -5.96 -19.01 15.72
CA GLY A 252 -7.19 -18.45 15.14
C GLY A 252 -7.06 -17.95 13.70
N TRP A 253 -5.84 -17.77 13.18
CA TRP A 253 -5.66 -17.28 11.81
C TRP A 253 -6.12 -18.27 10.74
N ALA A 254 -5.98 -19.58 11.00
CA ALA A 254 -6.49 -20.62 10.09
C ALA A 254 -8.00 -20.46 9.84
N TYR A 255 -8.79 -20.24 10.90
CA TYR A 255 -10.22 -19.95 10.83
C TYR A 255 -10.52 -18.69 9.99
N VAL A 256 -9.78 -17.60 10.25
CA VAL A 256 -9.92 -16.35 9.47
C VAL A 256 -9.72 -16.61 7.98
N THR A 257 -8.71 -17.41 7.61
CA THR A 257 -8.44 -17.72 6.20
C THR A 257 -9.47 -18.68 5.60
N SER A 258 -9.90 -19.72 6.33
CA SER A 258 -10.85 -20.73 5.84
C SER A 258 -12.22 -20.10 5.54
N LYS A 259 -12.66 -19.15 6.37
CA LYS A 259 -13.90 -18.39 6.17
C LYS A 259 -13.75 -17.19 5.23
N GLY A 260 -12.56 -16.96 4.65
CA GLY A 260 -12.30 -15.86 3.73
C GLY A 260 -12.31 -14.47 4.36
N LEU A 261 -12.20 -14.38 5.69
CA LEU A 261 -12.28 -13.14 6.47
C LEU A 261 -10.99 -12.29 6.38
N SER A 262 -9.91 -12.84 5.83
CA SER A 262 -8.70 -12.07 5.51
C SER A 262 -8.86 -11.21 4.25
N LYS A 263 -9.94 -11.38 3.47
CA LYS A 263 -10.20 -10.59 2.26
C LYS A 263 -10.46 -9.12 2.63
N ASP A 264 -9.94 -8.23 1.79
CA ASP A 264 -10.07 -6.77 1.93
C ASP A 264 -9.68 -6.20 3.31
N SER A 265 -8.85 -6.93 4.08
CA SER A 265 -8.37 -6.54 5.42
C SER A 265 -9.44 -6.45 6.50
N ALA A 266 -10.57 -7.17 6.37
CA ALA A 266 -11.56 -7.24 7.45
C ALA A 266 -10.91 -7.77 8.74
N TRP A 267 -10.10 -8.83 8.61
CA TRP A 267 -9.22 -9.34 9.65
C TRP A 267 -7.76 -9.32 9.21
N VAL A 268 -6.87 -8.97 10.13
CA VAL A 268 -5.43 -8.87 9.91
C VAL A 268 -4.65 -9.63 10.97
N ARG A 269 -3.39 -9.96 10.65
CA ARG A 269 -2.40 -10.43 11.63
C ARG A 269 -1.82 -9.18 12.29
N MET A 270 -2.39 -8.78 13.41
CA MET A 270 -1.97 -7.60 14.15
C MET A 270 -0.75 -7.93 15.01
N HIS A 271 0.23 -7.03 15.01
CA HIS A 271 1.42 -7.13 15.85
C HIS A 271 1.13 -6.70 17.28
N LEU A 272 1.70 -7.40 18.28
CA LEU A 272 1.65 -6.95 19.69
C LEU A 272 2.79 -5.96 20.00
N LEU A 273 4.00 -6.24 19.53
CA LEU A 273 5.08 -5.26 19.37
C LEU A 273 5.09 -4.85 17.89
N PRO A 274 4.87 -3.57 17.55
CA PRO A 274 4.73 -3.13 16.17
C PRO A 274 5.97 -3.39 15.32
N GLU A 275 5.77 -3.78 14.06
CA GLU A 275 6.82 -4.02 13.06
C GLU A 275 7.83 -2.86 12.99
N LYS A 276 7.31 -1.62 12.99
CA LYS A 276 8.12 -0.41 12.82
C LYS A 276 9.07 -0.12 13.98
N ILE A 277 8.91 -0.78 15.12
CA ILE A 277 9.77 -0.62 16.29
C ILE A 277 10.43 -1.94 16.72
N GLY A 278 10.59 -2.87 15.77
CA GLY A 278 11.34 -4.11 15.98
C GLY A 278 10.49 -5.37 16.17
N GLY A 279 9.17 -5.27 16.03
CA GLY A 279 8.27 -6.41 16.07
C GLY A 279 8.51 -7.44 14.97
N MET A 280 8.82 -8.68 15.35
CA MET A 280 8.95 -9.77 14.40
C MET A 280 7.60 -10.46 14.16
N ALA A 281 7.35 -10.91 12.93
CA ALA A 281 6.16 -11.63 12.51
C ALA A 281 6.12 -13.10 12.98
N SER A 282 6.21 -13.28 14.29
CA SER A 282 6.15 -14.57 15.00
C SER A 282 4.75 -14.78 15.60
N ASN A 283 4.36 -16.02 15.85
CA ASN A 283 3.02 -16.33 16.36
C ASN A 283 2.78 -15.75 17.76
N ASN A 284 3.83 -15.61 18.58
CA ASN A 284 3.68 -15.02 19.91
C ASN A 284 3.58 -13.49 19.87
N ASN A 285 3.95 -12.88 18.75
CA ASN A 285 3.83 -11.45 18.51
C ASN A 285 2.69 -11.07 17.56
N LEU A 286 1.86 -12.04 17.16
CA LEU A 286 0.75 -11.82 16.25
C LEU A 286 -0.56 -12.31 16.86
N VAL A 287 -1.62 -11.56 16.63
CA VAL A 287 -2.99 -11.97 16.95
C VAL A 287 -3.92 -11.71 15.76
N PRO A 288 -4.93 -12.56 15.52
CA PRO A 288 -6.01 -12.21 14.60
C PRO A 288 -6.81 -11.05 15.20
N ALA A 289 -6.93 -9.94 14.49
CA ALA A 289 -7.73 -8.80 14.94
C ALA A 289 -8.50 -8.17 13.78
N PRO A 290 -9.66 -7.55 14.04
CA PRO A 290 -10.33 -6.70 13.07
C PRO A 290 -9.40 -5.58 12.60
N GLY A 291 -9.26 -5.43 11.29
CA GLY A 291 -8.32 -4.48 10.70
C GLY A 291 -8.61 -3.04 11.11
N TYR A 292 -9.85 -2.61 10.96
CA TYR A 292 -10.21 -1.21 11.14
C TYR A 292 -10.64 -0.86 12.57
N SER A 293 -11.40 -1.71 13.27
CA SER A 293 -11.86 -1.37 14.63
C SER A 293 -10.81 -1.60 15.71
N VAL A 294 -9.75 -2.36 15.41
CA VAL A 294 -8.67 -2.67 16.36
C VAL A 294 -7.31 -2.22 15.85
N ASN A 295 -6.81 -2.81 14.75
CA ASN A 295 -5.43 -2.59 14.30
C ASN A 295 -5.18 -1.15 13.80
N THR A 296 -6.14 -0.52 13.10
CA THR A 296 -6.01 0.87 12.63
C THR A 296 -5.97 1.90 13.77
N PRO A 297 -6.90 1.89 14.75
CA PRO A 297 -6.82 2.73 15.95
C PRO A 297 -5.53 2.52 16.72
N MET A 298 -5.08 1.27 16.90
CA MET A 298 -3.83 1.00 17.59
C MET A 298 -2.65 1.68 16.88
N ASN A 299 -2.52 1.49 15.57
CA ASN A 299 -1.45 2.11 14.79
C ASN A 299 -1.53 3.64 14.83
N ASN A 300 -2.72 4.22 14.63
CA ASN A 300 -2.88 5.67 14.48
C ASN A 300 -2.77 6.40 15.81
N GLU A 301 -3.29 5.83 16.88
CA GLU A 301 -3.37 6.49 18.18
C GLU A 301 -2.20 6.15 19.08
N LEU A 302 -1.49 5.03 18.89
CA LEU A 302 -0.39 4.62 19.77
C LEU A 302 0.91 4.39 19.01
N GLU A 303 0.93 3.44 18.08
CA GLU A 303 2.20 2.93 17.51
C GLU A 303 2.94 3.98 16.69
N LYS A 304 2.21 4.85 15.97
CA LYS A 304 2.81 5.96 15.23
C LYS A 304 3.52 6.96 16.15
N PHE A 305 2.97 7.19 17.35
CA PHE A 305 3.60 8.07 18.35
C PHE A 305 4.85 7.40 18.92
N ALA A 306 4.76 6.14 19.34
CA ALA A 306 5.92 5.36 19.79
C ALA A 306 7.05 5.34 18.73
N TYR A 307 6.71 5.13 17.46
CA TYR A 307 7.67 5.15 16.35
C TYR A 307 8.34 6.51 16.13
N ASN A 308 7.63 7.60 16.39
CA ASN A 308 8.15 8.96 16.24
C ASN A 308 9.02 9.36 17.42
N ASP A 309 8.66 8.91 18.63
CA ASP A 309 9.37 9.21 19.89
C ASP A 309 10.71 8.48 20.03
N ILE A 310 11.12 7.68 19.05
CA ILE A 310 12.47 7.09 18.98
C ILE A 310 13.27 7.62 17.78
N ALA A 311 12.89 8.78 17.24
CA ALA A 311 13.52 9.34 16.05
C ALA A 311 14.84 10.07 16.34
N GLY A 312 14.97 10.70 17.51
CA GLY A 312 16.12 11.50 17.90
C GLY A 312 17.32 10.69 18.36
N LYS A 313 18.43 11.40 18.57
CA LYS A 313 19.68 10.86 19.12
C LYS A 313 19.62 11.01 20.63
N GLY A 314 19.26 9.95 21.34
CA GLY A 314 19.05 9.97 22.79
C GLY A 314 17.66 9.52 23.22
N ASP A 315 16.70 9.52 22.30
CA ASP A 315 15.33 9.14 22.61
C ASP A 315 15.20 7.62 22.76
N MET A 316 14.55 7.21 23.84
CA MET A 316 14.37 5.82 24.17
C MET A 316 13.03 5.58 24.86
N ILE A 317 12.34 4.53 24.44
CA ILE A 317 11.04 4.15 25.00
C ILE A 317 11.03 2.70 25.48
N TRP A 318 10.08 2.39 26.35
CA TRP A 318 9.59 1.03 26.54
C TRP A 318 8.22 0.90 25.88
N TYR A 319 7.87 -0.30 25.43
CA TYR A 319 6.59 -0.61 24.81
C TYR A 319 6.04 -1.91 25.39
N LYS A 320 4.77 -1.91 25.76
CA LYS A 320 4.11 -3.07 26.37
C LYS A 320 2.72 -3.27 25.77
N SER A 321 2.42 -4.51 25.42
CA SER A 321 1.08 -4.96 25.03
C SER A 321 0.63 -6.08 25.93
N VAL A 322 -0.61 -6.01 26.40
CA VAL A 322 -1.27 -7.07 27.16
C VAL A 322 -2.56 -7.44 26.43
N VAL A 323 -2.79 -8.74 26.30
CA VAL A 323 -3.93 -9.31 25.58
C VAL A 323 -4.67 -10.27 26.50
N SER A 324 -5.97 -10.06 26.65
CA SER A 324 -6.87 -11.11 27.13
C SER A 324 -7.53 -11.77 25.92
N PHE A 325 -7.64 -13.09 25.96
CA PHE A 325 -8.26 -13.87 24.90
C PHE A 325 -9.67 -14.29 25.30
N HIS A 326 -10.53 -14.43 24.30
CA HIS A 326 -11.82 -15.07 24.52
C HIS A 326 -11.66 -16.49 25.06
N PRO A 327 -12.60 -16.97 25.88
CA PRO A 327 -12.66 -18.38 26.21
C PRO A 327 -12.85 -19.21 24.93
N LEU A 328 -12.37 -20.45 24.97
CA LEU A 328 -12.58 -21.40 23.88
C LEU A 328 -14.08 -21.59 23.66
N GLN A 329 -14.53 -21.32 22.45
CA GLN A 329 -15.92 -21.49 22.04
C GLN A 329 -15.97 -21.96 20.60
N LYS A 330 -17.13 -22.48 20.18
CA LYS A 330 -17.36 -22.88 18.79
C LYS A 330 -18.04 -21.76 18.00
N ASP A 331 -17.79 -21.68 16.70
CA ASP A 331 -18.46 -20.74 15.81
C ASP A 331 -19.96 -21.06 15.63
N GLU A 332 -20.33 -22.33 15.75
CA GLU A 332 -21.70 -22.83 15.72
C GLU A 332 -21.96 -23.85 16.85
N PRO A 333 -23.20 -23.91 17.38
CA PRO A 333 -23.57 -24.94 18.35
C PRO A 333 -23.58 -26.32 17.68
N GLY A 334 -22.93 -27.30 18.30
CA GLY A 334 -22.94 -28.69 17.86
C GLY A 334 -21.55 -29.30 17.62
N PRO A 335 -21.49 -30.56 17.14
CA PRO A 335 -20.23 -31.27 16.92
C PRO A 335 -19.43 -30.71 15.74
N THR A 336 -20.09 -30.06 14.77
CA THR A 336 -19.49 -29.54 13.53
C THR A 336 -18.86 -28.15 13.67
N GLY A 337 -19.15 -27.42 14.76
CA GLY A 337 -18.60 -26.08 14.98
C GLY A 337 -17.09 -26.10 15.15
N GLU A 338 -16.41 -25.20 14.45
CA GLU A 338 -14.96 -25.02 14.53
C GLU A 338 -14.61 -24.27 15.82
N VAL A 339 -13.57 -24.73 16.53
CA VAL A 339 -13.14 -24.11 17.78
C VAL A 339 -12.43 -22.80 17.49
N LEU A 340 -13.03 -21.69 17.94
CA LEU A 340 -12.45 -20.36 17.94
C LEU A 340 -11.43 -20.25 19.07
N ARG A 341 -10.14 -20.25 18.70
CA ARG A 341 -9.02 -20.09 19.63
C ARG A 341 -8.16 -18.89 19.27
N GLY A 342 -7.66 -18.23 20.30
CA GLY A 342 -6.65 -17.17 20.19
C GLY A 342 -7.12 -15.83 19.62
N PHE A 343 -8.43 -15.62 19.57
CA PHE A 343 -9.02 -14.31 19.29
C PHE A 343 -8.93 -13.42 20.53
N PRO A 344 -8.37 -12.21 20.42
CA PRO A 344 -8.36 -11.24 21.50
C PRO A 344 -9.78 -10.83 21.89
N GLN A 345 -10.03 -10.73 23.19
CA GLN A 345 -11.20 -10.07 23.78
C GLN A 345 -10.88 -8.60 24.12
N GLN A 346 -9.66 -8.36 24.60
CA GLN A 346 -9.15 -7.03 24.87
C GLN A 346 -7.66 -6.99 24.57
N ILE A 347 -7.21 -5.85 24.04
CA ILE A 347 -5.81 -5.52 23.87
C ILE A 347 -5.59 -4.18 24.57
N THR A 348 -4.58 -4.10 25.43
CA THR A 348 -4.11 -2.83 25.99
C THR A 348 -2.64 -2.68 25.68
N SER A 349 -2.31 -1.66 24.91
CA SER A 349 -0.94 -1.34 24.58
C SER A 349 -0.55 0.01 25.12
N SER A 350 0.68 0.14 25.57
CA SER A 350 1.22 1.36 26.14
C SER A 350 2.70 1.53 25.79
N TYR A 351 3.16 2.76 25.81
CA TYR A 351 4.57 3.07 25.74
C TYR A 351 4.91 4.25 26.64
N GLY A 352 6.15 4.33 27.09
CA GLY A 352 6.66 5.41 27.93
C GLY A 352 8.15 5.62 27.73
N GLU A 353 8.67 6.70 28.28
CA GLU A 353 10.05 7.16 28.06
C GLU A 353 10.99 6.67 29.17
N TYR A 354 12.26 7.04 29.04
CA TYR A 354 13.31 6.82 30.04
C TYR A 354 13.96 8.15 30.41
N ASP A 355 14.24 8.33 31.71
CA ASP A 355 15.13 9.38 32.20
C ASP A 355 16.57 8.87 32.21
N HIS A 356 17.49 9.67 31.68
CA HIS A 356 18.92 9.45 31.89
C HIS A 356 19.28 9.92 33.30
N ILE A 357 19.64 8.99 34.19
CA ILE A 357 19.86 9.28 35.61
C ILE A 357 21.33 9.41 35.98
N LYS A 358 22.26 8.81 35.22
CA LYS A 358 23.71 8.87 35.48
C LYS A 358 24.53 8.30 34.32
N GLY A 359 25.83 8.50 34.35
CA GLY A 359 26.77 7.75 33.50
C GLY A 359 26.82 8.27 32.07
N THR A 360 27.12 7.36 31.13
CA THR A 360 27.36 7.71 29.72
C THR A 360 26.13 7.53 28.85
N GLY A 361 25.05 6.97 29.40
CA GLY A 361 23.86 6.56 28.67
C GLY A 361 24.03 5.24 27.92
N LYS A 362 25.21 4.61 27.92
CA LYS A 362 25.45 3.34 27.20
C LYS A 362 24.95 2.11 27.95
N HIS A 363 24.82 2.19 29.27
CA HIS A 363 24.44 1.05 30.10
C HIS A 363 22.97 1.13 30.52
N ARG A 364 22.27 0.01 30.64
CA ARG A 364 20.85 -0.01 31.05
C ARG A 364 20.62 0.66 32.41
N GLY A 365 21.58 0.52 33.33
CA GLY A 365 21.54 1.14 34.66
C GLY A 365 21.72 2.65 34.69
N ASP A 366 22.06 3.26 33.55
CA ASP A 366 22.13 4.71 33.36
C ASP A 366 20.74 5.33 33.16
N TRP A 367 19.71 4.48 32.99
CA TRP A 367 18.37 4.91 32.63
C TRP A 367 17.33 4.38 33.59
N LYS A 368 16.33 5.21 33.88
CA LYS A 368 15.16 4.85 34.68
C LYS A 368 13.91 4.97 33.82
N PRO A 369 13.10 3.91 33.65
CA PRO A 369 11.85 4.01 32.91
C PRO A 369 10.89 4.92 33.68
N HIS A 370 10.14 5.74 32.96
CA HIS A 370 8.98 6.41 33.53
C HIS A 370 7.98 5.36 34.00
N THR A 371 7.49 5.51 35.23
CA THR A 371 6.48 4.60 35.81
C THR A 371 5.12 4.75 35.16
N THR A 372 4.83 5.95 34.65
CA THR A 372 3.59 6.27 33.96
C THR A 372 3.80 6.17 32.46
N ALA A 373 2.92 5.45 31.77
CA ALA A 373 2.92 5.42 30.31
C ALA A 373 2.70 6.83 29.76
N LYS A 374 3.52 7.24 28.78
CA LYS A 374 3.26 8.47 28.02
C LYS A 374 1.94 8.36 27.25
N LYS A 375 1.65 7.16 26.73
CA LYS A 375 0.36 6.89 26.09
C LYS A 375 -0.06 5.44 26.30
N THR A 376 -1.36 5.26 26.45
CA THR A 376 -2.01 3.95 26.56
C THR A 376 -3.23 3.92 25.67
N LYS A 377 -3.42 2.82 24.94
CA LYS A 377 -4.61 2.56 24.12
C LYS A 377 -5.23 1.23 24.53
N PRO A 378 -6.28 1.26 25.37
CA PRO A 378 -7.11 0.09 25.59
C PRO A 378 -8.12 -0.07 24.45
N ILE A 379 -8.28 -1.29 23.96
CA ILE A 379 -9.34 -1.70 23.04
C ILE A 379 -9.96 -2.97 23.63
N GLY A 380 -11.13 -2.82 24.25
CA GLY A 380 -11.90 -3.92 24.82
C GLY A 380 -13.07 -4.33 23.92
N ASN A 381 -13.80 -5.36 24.34
CA ASN A 381 -14.98 -5.87 23.64
C ASN A 381 -14.71 -6.22 22.17
N ILE A 382 -13.49 -6.67 21.88
CA ILE A 382 -13.13 -7.15 20.54
C ILE A 382 -13.98 -8.40 20.32
N ARG A 383 -14.83 -8.40 19.29
CA ARG A 383 -15.74 -9.52 19.03
C ARG A 383 -15.02 -10.71 18.40
N LEU A 384 -15.61 -11.90 18.52
CA LEU A 384 -15.25 -13.04 17.68
C LEU A 384 -15.61 -12.75 16.22
N PRO A 385 -14.90 -13.40 15.27
CA PRO A 385 -15.38 -13.45 13.90
C PRO A 385 -16.71 -14.20 13.81
N SER A 386 -17.62 -13.71 12.99
CA SER A 386 -18.86 -14.43 12.68
C SER A 386 -18.71 -15.25 11.39
N PRO A 387 -19.25 -16.48 11.30
CA PRO A 387 -19.19 -17.27 10.06
C PRO A 387 -19.70 -16.51 8.83
N ASN A 388 -20.74 -15.70 9.00
CA ASN A 388 -21.40 -14.97 7.91
C ASN A 388 -20.76 -13.60 7.62
N GLU A 389 -19.76 -13.20 8.38
CA GLU A 389 -19.15 -11.87 8.28
C GLU A 389 -18.56 -11.60 6.88
N HIS A 390 -18.05 -12.63 6.19
CA HIS A 390 -17.55 -12.51 4.83
C HIS A 390 -18.63 -12.12 3.79
N THR A 391 -19.91 -12.26 4.15
CA THR A 391 -21.05 -11.87 3.31
C THR A 391 -21.60 -10.48 3.65
N LEU A 392 -21.12 -9.88 4.74
CA LEU A 392 -21.56 -8.59 5.23
C LEU A 392 -20.60 -7.49 4.75
N LEU A 393 -21.17 -6.36 4.37
CA LEU A 393 -20.43 -5.11 4.25
C LEU A 393 -20.31 -4.48 5.64
N LEU A 394 -19.14 -4.59 6.24
CA LEU A 394 -18.80 -3.89 7.49
C LEU A 394 -18.54 -2.41 7.16
N ILE A 395 -19.60 -1.61 6.96
CA ILE A 395 -19.49 -0.31 6.27
C ILE A 395 -18.55 0.67 6.97
N ASN A 396 -18.44 0.59 8.29
CA ASN A 396 -17.60 1.48 9.08
C ASN A 396 -16.14 1.04 9.13
N SER A 397 -15.83 -0.17 8.66
CA SER A 397 -14.50 -0.76 8.65
C SER A 397 -14.00 -1.22 7.28
N ALA A 398 -14.89 -1.23 6.28
CA ALA A 398 -14.62 -1.67 4.94
C ALA A 398 -13.81 -0.63 4.17
N ARG A 399 -12.71 -1.06 3.54
CA ARG A 399 -11.98 -0.21 2.59
C ARG A 399 -12.79 0.04 1.33
N ALA A 400 -12.41 1.07 0.58
CA ALA A 400 -12.99 1.41 -0.72
C ALA A 400 -13.22 0.19 -1.63
N LYS A 401 -12.26 -0.73 -1.69
CA LYS A 401 -12.39 -1.95 -2.50
C LYS A 401 -13.54 -2.87 -2.05
N ALA A 402 -13.67 -3.11 -0.74
CA ALA A 402 -14.76 -3.92 -0.19
C ALA A 402 -16.12 -3.28 -0.43
N ILE A 403 -16.22 -1.95 -0.21
CA ILE A 403 -17.43 -1.18 -0.51
C ILE A 403 -17.75 -1.28 -2.00
N PHE A 404 -16.77 -1.06 -2.87
CA PHE A 404 -16.92 -1.13 -4.33
C PHE A 404 -17.44 -2.51 -4.79
N ASN A 405 -16.87 -3.59 -4.27
CA ASN A 405 -17.31 -4.96 -4.58
C ASN A 405 -18.79 -5.16 -4.20
N HIS A 406 -19.20 -4.70 -3.01
CA HIS A 406 -20.59 -4.81 -2.55
C HIS A 406 -21.56 -3.92 -3.34
N LEU A 407 -21.08 -2.78 -3.85
CA LEU A 407 -21.82 -1.94 -4.79
C LEU A 407 -21.91 -2.56 -6.19
N GLY A 408 -21.49 -3.82 -6.40
CA GLY A 408 -21.57 -4.51 -7.71
C GLY A 408 -20.62 -3.90 -8.74
N GLY A 409 -19.51 -3.32 -8.28
CA GLY A 409 -18.44 -2.86 -9.14
C GLY A 409 -17.66 -4.05 -9.69
N ASN A 410 -17.83 -4.35 -10.98
CA ASN A 410 -17.10 -5.44 -11.66
C ASN A 410 -15.85 -4.93 -12.42
N ALA A 411 -15.51 -3.65 -12.27
CA ALA A 411 -14.54 -2.95 -13.09
C ALA A 411 -13.45 -2.25 -12.25
N ASP A 412 -12.55 -1.54 -12.94
CA ASP A 412 -11.44 -0.80 -12.38
C ASP A 412 -11.86 0.17 -11.23
N PRO A 413 -11.25 0.10 -10.03
CA PRO A 413 -11.55 1.02 -8.91
C PRO A 413 -11.24 2.49 -9.21
N ASP A 414 -10.54 2.81 -10.31
CA ASP A 414 -10.33 4.19 -10.75
C ASP A 414 -11.52 4.78 -11.51
N ARG A 415 -12.53 3.95 -11.83
CA ARG A 415 -13.80 4.42 -12.37
C ARG A 415 -14.63 5.15 -11.30
N PRO A 416 -15.60 5.99 -11.72
CA PRO A 416 -16.43 6.78 -10.81
C PRO A 416 -17.09 6.01 -9.65
N TRP A 417 -17.44 4.73 -9.86
CA TRP A 417 -17.94 3.85 -8.79
C TRP A 417 -16.92 3.59 -7.68
N GLY A 418 -15.66 3.40 -8.03
CA GLY A 418 -14.59 3.23 -7.05
C GLY A 418 -14.27 4.54 -6.33
N GLN A 419 -14.41 5.69 -7.01
CA GLN A 419 -14.33 7.00 -6.34
C GLN A 419 -15.44 7.21 -5.30
N ILE A 420 -16.68 6.80 -5.58
CA ILE A 420 -17.74 6.80 -4.55
C ILE A 420 -17.37 5.91 -3.37
N ALA A 421 -16.89 4.70 -3.66
CA ALA A 421 -16.48 3.79 -2.59
C ALA A 421 -15.33 4.35 -1.75
N ARG A 422 -14.38 5.07 -2.37
CA ARG A 422 -13.34 5.85 -1.68
C ARG A 422 -13.95 6.90 -0.76
N TYR A 423 -14.87 7.71 -1.26
CA TYR A 423 -15.59 8.71 -0.45
C TYR A 423 -16.27 8.06 0.76
N ILE A 424 -17.04 6.99 0.56
CA ILE A 424 -17.72 6.28 1.66
C ILE A 424 -16.70 5.75 2.68
N SER A 425 -15.54 5.25 2.24
CA SER A 425 -14.46 4.83 3.16
C SER A 425 -13.66 6.00 3.78
N GLY A 426 -14.11 7.25 3.63
CA GLY A 426 -13.41 8.43 4.17
C GLY A 426 -12.19 8.89 3.36
N LEU A 427 -11.93 8.32 2.19
CA LEU A 427 -10.79 8.65 1.34
C LEU A 427 -11.11 9.76 0.33
N SER A 428 -10.06 10.41 -0.19
CA SER A 428 -10.14 11.29 -1.35
C SER A 428 -10.38 10.52 -2.65
N THR A 429 -10.57 11.24 -3.77
CA THR A 429 -10.62 10.64 -5.11
C THR A 429 -9.32 9.92 -5.49
N SER A 430 -8.17 10.43 -5.01
CA SER A 430 -6.84 9.80 -5.15
C SER A 430 -6.63 8.58 -4.26
N GLY A 431 -7.56 8.28 -3.33
CA GLY A 431 -7.43 7.17 -2.38
C GLY A 431 -6.56 7.50 -1.15
N GLU A 432 -6.18 8.77 -0.99
CA GLU A 432 -5.44 9.26 0.17
C GLU A 432 -6.39 9.50 1.34
N ASN A 433 -5.86 9.34 2.56
CA ASN A 433 -6.59 9.80 3.74
C ASN A 433 -6.73 11.32 3.65
N ARG A 434 -7.96 11.83 3.73
CA ARG A 434 -8.15 13.28 3.79
C ARG A 434 -7.64 13.79 5.12
N THR A 435 -7.18 15.02 5.14
CA THR A 435 -6.84 15.74 6.38
C THR A 435 -7.83 16.88 6.58
N THR A 436 -8.23 17.14 7.82
CA THR A 436 -8.84 18.39 8.24
C THR A 436 -7.88 19.17 9.12
N THR A 437 -7.85 20.48 8.94
CA THR A 437 -7.10 21.37 9.82
C THR A 437 -7.85 21.50 11.14
N ARG A 438 -7.31 20.94 12.22
CA ARG A 438 -7.79 21.14 13.59
C ARG A 438 -6.68 21.78 14.40
N TYR A 439 -6.97 22.91 15.06
CA TYR A 439 -6.00 23.66 15.87
C TYR A 439 -4.72 24.03 15.08
N GLY A 440 -4.88 24.43 13.81
CA GLY A 440 -3.75 24.81 12.94
C GLY A 440 -2.88 23.63 12.47
N ARG A 441 -3.28 22.37 12.70
CA ARG A 441 -2.57 21.18 12.23
C ARG A 441 -3.46 20.34 11.33
N GLU A 442 -2.89 19.81 10.26
CA GLU A 442 -3.56 18.79 9.45
C GLU A 442 -3.66 17.47 10.22
N VAL A 443 -4.88 17.05 10.51
CA VAL A 443 -5.19 15.78 11.16
C VAL A 443 -5.96 14.92 10.16
N PRO A 444 -5.63 13.63 9.98
CA PRO A 444 -6.42 12.76 9.14
C PRO A 444 -7.90 12.77 9.56
N ASP A 445 -8.79 13.00 8.60
CA ASP A 445 -10.21 12.72 8.76
C ASP A 445 -10.33 11.24 9.09
N GLY A 446 -10.74 10.93 10.32
CA GLY A 446 -11.08 9.57 10.71
C GLY A 446 -12.14 9.03 9.75
N HIS A 447 -12.11 7.73 9.47
CA HIS A 447 -13.10 7.19 8.57
C HIS A 447 -14.50 7.32 9.21
N PRO A 448 -15.48 7.80 8.43
CA PRO A 448 -16.78 8.16 8.93
C PRO A 448 -17.48 6.96 9.56
N HIS A 449 -18.31 7.23 10.56
CA HIS A 449 -19.13 6.21 11.21
C HIS A 449 -20.59 6.41 10.80
N TYR A 450 -21.21 5.36 10.29
CA TYR A 450 -22.54 5.34 9.72
C TYR A 450 -23.40 4.37 10.49
N TYR A 451 -24.61 4.80 10.85
CA TYR A 451 -25.63 3.95 11.47
C TYR A 451 -26.75 3.61 10.48
N SER A 452 -26.79 4.29 9.34
CA SER A 452 -27.81 4.13 8.31
C SER A 452 -27.33 4.61 6.94
N VAL A 453 -28.09 4.27 5.90
CA VAL A 453 -27.84 4.81 4.55
C VAL A 453 -28.03 6.33 4.52
N SER A 454 -28.87 6.88 5.38
CA SER A 454 -29.08 8.33 5.49
C SER A 454 -27.82 9.05 6.01
N ASP A 455 -27.04 8.41 6.88
CA ASP A 455 -25.76 8.97 7.34
C ASP A 455 -24.72 8.97 6.22
N VAL A 456 -24.68 7.89 5.42
CA VAL A 456 -23.84 7.83 4.22
C VAL A 456 -24.23 8.93 3.24
N GLN A 457 -25.53 9.12 3.01
CA GLN A 457 -26.04 10.17 2.13
C GLN A 457 -25.63 11.56 2.64
N ARG A 458 -25.91 11.87 3.91
CA ARG A 458 -25.53 13.15 4.53
C ARG A 458 -24.03 13.40 4.38
N TYR A 459 -23.21 12.38 4.63
CA TYR A 459 -21.76 12.47 4.45
C TYR A 459 -21.37 12.76 3.00
N LEU A 460 -21.93 12.03 2.03
CA LEU A 460 -21.65 12.26 0.61
C LEU A 460 -22.11 13.66 0.16
N ASP A 461 -23.23 14.16 0.68
CA ASP A 461 -23.73 15.50 0.38
C ASP A 461 -22.77 16.61 0.86
N THR A 462 -22.17 16.48 2.04
CA THR A 462 -21.13 17.42 2.51
C THR A 462 -19.89 17.43 1.61
N ARG A 463 -19.69 16.38 0.81
CA ARG A 463 -18.55 16.23 -0.10
C ARG A 463 -18.91 16.46 -1.56
N ARG A 464 -20.16 16.81 -1.87
CA ARG A 464 -20.68 16.91 -3.23
C ARG A 464 -19.91 17.91 -4.10
N ALA A 465 -19.44 19.01 -3.51
CA ALA A 465 -18.64 20.03 -4.19
C ALA A 465 -17.25 19.53 -4.65
N SER A 466 -16.66 18.55 -3.97
CA SER A 466 -15.36 17.97 -4.36
C SER A 466 -15.49 16.82 -5.37
N MET A 467 -16.71 16.43 -5.75
CA MET A 467 -16.97 15.34 -6.69
C MET A 467 -17.07 15.85 -8.12
N SER A 468 -16.48 15.10 -9.07
CA SER A 468 -16.74 15.31 -10.50
C SER A 468 -18.23 15.10 -10.81
N ASP A 469 -18.73 15.69 -11.90
CA ASP A 469 -20.14 15.52 -12.30
C ASP A 469 -20.51 14.04 -12.49
N GLU A 470 -19.58 13.24 -13.02
CA GLU A 470 -19.76 11.81 -13.22
C GLU A 470 -19.94 11.06 -11.89
N VAL A 471 -19.12 11.39 -10.88
CA VAL A 471 -19.26 10.83 -9.53
C VAL A 471 -20.57 11.28 -8.88
N ARG A 472 -20.94 12.57 -9.01
CA ARG A 472 -22.20 13.11 -8.48
C ARG A 472 -23.42 12.38 -9.02
N ARG A 473 -23.43 12.05 -10.32
CA ARG A 473 -24.52 11.28 -10.95
C ARG A 473 -24.68 9.87 -10.38
N LEU A 474 -23.61 9.28 -9.83
CA LEU A 474 -23.62 7.94 -9.28
C LEU A 474 -23.95 7.86 -7.79
N VAL A 475 -24.02 8.98 -7.06
CA VAL A 475 -24.37 9.01 -5.63
C VAL A 475 -25.71 8.34 -5.37
N ASN A 476 -26.76 8.73 -6.11
CA ASN A 476 -28.09 8.15 -5.96
C ASN A 476 -28.15 6.64 -6.29
N PRO A 477 -27.56 6.16 -7.41
CA PRO A 477 -27.40 4.73 -7.67
C PRO A 477 -26.67 3.97 -6.57
N ALA A 478 -25.58 4.52 -6.01
CA ALA A 478 -24.84 3.89 -4.93
C ALA A 478 -25.67 3.78 -3.65
N LEU A 479 -26.36 4.86 -3.26
CA LEU A 479 -27.28 4.86 -2.12
C LEU A 479 -28.43 3.87 -2.31
N ALA A 480 -28.97 3.73 -3.52
CA ALA A 480 -30.00 2.73 -3.82
C ALA A 480 -29.48 1.29 -3.60
N LYS A 481 -28.24 0.99 -4.00
CA LYS A 481 -27.60 -0.31 -3.75
C LYS A 481 -27.36 -0.54 -2.25
N LEU A 482 -26.90 0.47 -1.52
CA LEU A 482 -26.75 0.39 -0.06
C LEU A 482 -28.10 0.13 0.63
N ARG A 483 -29.18 0.80 0.20
CA ARG A 483 -30.54 0.51 0.71
C ARG A 483 -30.95 -0.94 0.45
N LYS A 484 -30.65 -1.48 -0.73
CA LYS A 484 -30.93 -2.89 -1.07
C LYS A 484 -30.14 -3.84 -0.16
N LEU A 485 -28.84 -3.59 0.05
CA LEU A 485 -28.00 -4.39 0.95
C LEU A 485 -28.49 -4.29 2.40
N ALA A 486 -28.84 -3.08 2.87
CA ALA A 486 -29.36 -2.85 4.21
C ALA A 486 -30.67 -3.62 4.45
N ARG A 487 -31.63 -3.56 3.51
CA ARG A 487 -32.88 -4.33 3.58
C ARG A 487 -32.65 -5.84 3.59
N ALA A 488 -31.59 -6.30 2.93
CA ALA A 488 -31.20 -7.71 2.91
C ALA A 488 -30.38 -8.14 4.14
N GLY A 489 -30.17 -7.26 5.12
CA GLY A 489 -29.32 -7.54 6.29
C GLY A 489 -27.84 -7.74 5.96
N LYS A 490 -27.38 -7.25 4.81
CA LYS A 490 -26.00 -7.42 4.32
C LYS A 490 -25.06 -6.27 4.66
N ILE A 491 -25.49 -5.34 5.51
CA ILE A 491 -24.64 -4.27 6.02
C ILE A 491 -24.60 -4.39 7.54
N ASP A 492 -23.39 -4.47 8.08
CA ASP A 492 -23.17 -4.29 9.51
C ASP A 492 -22.91 -2.80 9.77
N TRP A 493 -23.87 -2.14 10.40
CA TRP A 493 -23.80 -0.72 10.77
C TRP A 493 -23.12 -0.48 12.12
N LYS A 494 -22.90 -1.53 12.93
CA LYS A 494 -22.34 -1.37 14.27
C LYS A 494 -20.80 -1.36 14.26
N ASN A 495 -20.20 -2.00 13.25
CA ASN A 495 -18.76 -2.35 13.24
C ASN A 495 -17.94 -1.76 12.09
#